data_AF-A0A974P5D4-F1
#
_entry.id   AF-A0A974P5D4-F1
#
_cell.length_a   1.000
_cell.length_b   1.000
_cell.length_c   1.000
_cell.angle_alpha   90.00
_cell.angle_beta   90.00
_cell.angle_gamma   90.00
#
_symmetry.space_group_name_H-M   'P 1'
#
loop_
_entity.id
_entity.type
_entity.pdbx_description
1 polymer ?
#
loop_
_entity_poly.entity_id
_entity_poly.type
_entity_poly.pdbx_seq_one_letter_code
_entity_poly.pdbx_strand_id
1 'polypeptide(L)'
;MTLPRALIAALALALAATAPALAKPAEERLVLVTVDGLSWQELFHGADPARAADKTFVEDPAALKPQFIDVPDRARALTPFLHDVVAKQGVLLGIATTGAASGSPTTCGSPIPGTTRS
;
A
#
# COMPACT_ATOMS: atom_id res chain seq x y z
N MET A 1 -14.23 64.03 7.89
CA MET A 1 -14.62 63.09 8.97
C MET A 1 -13.43 62.19 9.27
N THR A 2 -12.70 62.46 10.34
CA THR A 2 -11.55 61.67 10.78
C THR A 2 -12.06 60.44 11.53
N LEU A 3 -11.90 59.23 10.97
CA LEU A 3 -12.22 58.01 11.73
C LEU A 3 -11.36 57.96 13.01
N PRO A 4 -11.94 57.62 14.17
CA PRO A 4 -11.19 57.57 15.42
C PRO A 4 -10.11 56.49 15.31
N ARG A 5 -8.85 56.89 15.51
CA ARG A 5 -7.67 55.99 15.47
C ARG A 5 -7.84 54.76 16.38
N ALA A 6 -8.61 54.91 17.47
CA ALA A 6 -8.99 53.84 18.38
C ALA A 6 -9.80 52.71 17.70
N LEU A 7 -10.66 53.04 16.73
CA LEU A 7 -11.50 52.08 16.02
C LEU A 7 -10.68 51.26 15.02
N ILE A 8 -9.70 51.90 14.37
CA ILE A 8 -8.76 51.24 13.47
C ILE A 8 -7.86 50.29 14.25
N ALA A 9 -7.39 50.71 15.43
CA ALA A 9 -6.58 49.87 16.32
C ALA A 9 -7.37 48.65 16.84
N ALA A 10 -8.63 48.85 17.23
CA ALA A 10 -9.51 47.76 17.68
C ALA A 10 -9.81 46.75 16.55
N LEU A 11 -10.04 47.24 15.34
CA LEU A 11 -10.27 46.39 14.17
C LEU A 11 -9.03 45.57 13.78
N ALA A 12 -7.84 46.19 13.84
CA ALA A 12 -6.58 45.50 13.58
C ALA A 12 -6.29 44.41 14.62
N LEU A 13 -6.61 44.66 15.90
CA LEU A 13 -6.43 43.69 16.97
C LEU A 13 -7.41 42.51 16.85
N ALA A 14 -8.67 42.79 16.48
CA ALA A 14 -9.66 41.75 16.22
C ALA A 14 -9.27 40.85 15.03
N LEU A 15 -8.65 41.43 14.00
CA LEU A 15 -8.19 40.68 12.83
C LEU A 15 -6.95 39.82 13.12
N ALA A 16 -6.09 40.25 14.05
CA ALA A 16 -4.92 39.48 14.48
C ALA A 16 -5.29 38.27 15.35
N ALA A 17 -6.42 38.32 16.06
CA ALA A 17 -6.86 37.25 16.97
C ALA A 17 -7.40 35.99 16.23
N THR A 18 -7.67 36.08 14.93
CA THR A 18 -8.21 34.97 14.12
C THR A 18 -7.14 34.20 13.34
N ALA A 19 -5.86 34.37 13.63
CA ALA A 19 -4.80 33.60 12.97
C ALA A 19 -4.97 32.10 13.29
N PRO A 20 -5.18 31.24 12.28
CA PRO A 20 -5.25 29.79 12.52
C PRO A 20 -3.89 29.33 13.01
N ALA A 21 -3.87 28.64 14.15
CA ALA A 21 -2.67 27.94 14.60
C ALA A 21 -2.32 26.89 13.55
N LEU A 22 -1.17 27.03 12.89
CA LEU A 22 -0.61 25.95 12.07
C LEU A 22 -0.24 24.80 13.01
N ALA A 23 -1.17 23.88 13.20
CA ALA A 23 -0.86 22.58 13.77
C ALA A 23 0.17 21.92 12.85
N LYS A 24 1.33 21.54 13.40
CA LYS A 24 2.30 20.74 12.66
C LYS A 24 1.59 19.44 12.23
N PRO A 25 1.60 19.07 10.94
CA PRO A 25 1.11 17.76 10.53
C PRO A 25 1.88 16.68 11.32
N ALA A 26 1.17 15.60 11.67
CA ALA A 26 1.78 14.47 12.35
C ALA A 26 3.03 14.02 11.58
N GLU A 27 4.08 13.67 12.31
CA GLU A 27 5.37 13.33 11.72
C GLU A 27 5.22 12.10 10.80
N GLU A 28 5.44 12.27 9.51
CA GLU A 28 5.35 11.20 8.51
C GLU A 28 6.50 10.22 8.74
N ARG A 29 6.17 8.95 9.01
CA ARG A 29 7.15 7.88 9.23
C ARG A 29 7.22 6.98 8.00
N LEU A 30 8.42 6.82 7.44
CA LEU A 30 8.70 5.92 6.33
C LEU A 30 9.51 4.72 6.83
N VAL A 31 9.01 3.52 6.59
CA VAL A 31 9.71 2.26 6.84
C VAL A 31 9.88 1.55 5.50
N LEU A 32 11.13 1.32 5.10
CA LEU A 32 11.47 0.54 3.90
C LEU A 32 11.90 -0.87 4.32
N VAL A 33 11.17 -1.87 3.82
CA VAL A 33 11.50 -3.29 4.04
C VAL A 33 11.83 -3.91 2.69
N THR A 34 13.01 -4.51 2.58
CA THR A 34 13.45 -5.26 1.41
C THR A 34 13.59 -6.73 1.79
N VAL A 35 12.93 -7.62 1.06
CA VAL A 35 13.04 -9.07 1.27
C VAL A 35 13.90 -9.63 0.15
N ASP A 36 15.09 -10.12 0.49
CA ASP A 36 15.96 -10.82 -0.45
C ASP A 36 15.56 -12.31 -0.52
N GLY A 37 15.69 -12.91 -1.71
CA GLY A 37 15.43 -14.34 -1.91
C GLY A 37 13.96 -14.77 -2.09
N LEU A 38 12.99 -13.84 -2.12
CA LEU A 38 11.60 -14.14 -2.46
C LEU A 38 11.29 -13.75 -3.90
N SER A 39 10.84 -14.71 -4.72
CA SER A 39 10.38 -14.43 -6.08
C SER A 39 9.05 -13.67 -6.04
N TRP A 40 8.96 -12.60 -6.83
CA TRP A 40 7.73 -11.82 -7.01
C TRP A 40 6.62 -12.66 -7.65
N GLN A 41 6.97 -13.64 -8.48
CA GLN A 41 5.99 -14.60 -8.99
C GLN A 41 5.42 -15.47 -7.87
N GLU A 42 6.23 -15.95 -6.93
CA GLU A 42 5.75 -16.72 -5.78
C GLU A 42 4.88 -15.87 -4.85
N LEU A 43 5.22 -14.59 -4.67
CA LEU A 43 4.45 -13.66 -3.83
C LEU A 43 3.04 -13.39 -4.39
N PHE A 44 2.88 -13.27 -5.71
CA PHE A 44 1.59 -12.93 -6.34
C PHE A 44 0.81 -14.14 -6.88
N HIS A 45 1.49 -15.19 -7.33
CA HIS A 45 0.86 -16.38 -7.93
C HIS A 45 0.92 -17.60 -7.02
N GLY A 46 1.64 -17.53 -5.89
CA GLY A 46 1.81 -18.61 -4.95
C GLY A 46 2.97 -19.54 -5.29
N ALA A 47 3.17 -20.56 -4.45
CA ALA A 47 4.32 -21.44 -4.52
C ALA A 47 4.45 -22.15 -5.87
N ASP A 48 5.67 -22.16 -6.43
CA ASP A 48 5.97 -22.86 -7.68
C ASP A 48 6.00 -24.39 -7.44
N PRO A 49 5.14 -25.18 -8.12
CA PRO A 49 5.11 -26.62 -7.97
C PRO A 49 6.42 -27.31 -8.38
N ALA A 50 7.20 -26.74 -9.30
CA ALA A 50 8.50 -27.29 -9.69
C ALA A 50 9.52 -27.18 -8.54
N ARG A 51 9.51 -26.03 -7.83
CA ARG A 51 10.40 -25.78 -6.69
C ARG A 51 9.96 -26.56 -5.45
N ALA A 52 8.65 -26.67 -5.23
CA ALA A 52 8.09 -27.45 -4.14
C ALA A 52 8.28 -28.98 -4.30
N ALA A 53 8.60 -29.45 -5.51
CA ALA A 53 8.90 -30.87 -5.77
C ALA A 53 10.40 -31.19 -5.71
N ASP A 54 11.27 -30.18 -5.69
CA ASP A 54 12.71 -30.36 -5.65
C ASP A 54 13.20 -30.62 -4.22
N LYS A 55 13.87 -31.76 -4.02
CA LYS A 55 14.42 -32.20 -2.73
C LYS A 55 15.60 -31.37 -2.26
N THR A 56 16.16 -30.54 -3.13
CA THR A 56 17.24 -29.60 -2.79
C THR A 56 16.71 -28.40 -1.99
N PHE A 57 15.43 -28.05 -2.19
CA PHE A 57 14.79 -26.89 -1.55
C PHE A 57 13.76 -27.29 -0.49
N VAL A 58 13.23 -28.52 -0.55
CA VAL A 58 12.20 -29.01 0.37
C VAL A 58 12.56 -30.40 0.89
N GLU A 59 12.64 -30.52 2.22
CA GLU A 59 12.95 -31.80 2.90
C GLU A 59 11.85 -32.84 2.71
N ASP A 60 10.57 -32.44 2.84
CA ASP A 60 9.42 -33.32 2.63
C ASP A 60 8.37 -32.69 1.68
N PRO A 61 8.49 -32.93 0.36
CA PRO A 61 7.55 -32.42 -0.62
C PRO A 61 6.15 -33.05 -0.51
N ALA A 62 6.00 -34.22 0.13
CA ALA A 62 4.69 -34.86 0.29
C ALA A 62 3.84 -34.17 1.36
N ALA A 63 4.47 -33.69 2.42
CA ALA A 63 3.80 -32.92 3.47
C ALA A 63 3.46 -31.47 3.03
N LEU A 64 4.28 -30.89 2.14
CA LEU A 64 4.18 -29.47 1.77
C LEU A 64 3.15 -29.17 0.67
N LYS A 65 2.99 -30.10 -0.29
CA LYS A 65 2.01 -29.99 -1.39
C LYS A 65 0.58 -29.71 -0.95
N PRO A 66 -0.02 -30.43 0.02
CA PRO A 66 -1.40 -30.18 0.42
C PRO A 66 -1.61 -28.81 1.07
N GLN A 67 -0.56 -28.20 1.63
CA GLN A 67 -0.66 -26.92 2.33
C GLN A 67 -0.45 -25.70 1.41
N PHE A 68 0.42 -25.82 0.40
CA PHE A 68 0.84 -24.67 -0.41
C PHE A 68 0.61 -24.83 -1.92
N ILE A 69 0.38 -26.05 -2.43
CA ILE A 69 0.22 -26.33 -3.86
C ILE A 69 -1.21 -26.76 -4.22
N ASP A 70 -1.81 -27.65 -3.45
CA ASP A 70 -3.14 -28.19 -3.76
C ASP A 70 -4.29 -27.29 -3.25
N VAL A 71 -3.94 -26.12 -2.72
CA VAL A 71 -4.89 -25.11 -2.25
C VAL A 71 -5.42 -24.24 -3.39
N PRO A 72 -6.68 -23.79 -3.32
CA PRO A 72 -7.29 -22.98 -4.37
C PRO A 72 -6.66 -21.59 -4.50
N ASP A 73 -6.15 -21.03 -3.41
CA ASP A 73 -5.46 -19.73 -3.38
C ASP A 73 -4.06 -19.91 -2.79
N ARG A 74 -3.11 -20.20 -3.68
CA ARG A 74 -1.71 -20.47 -3.34
C ARG A 74 -0.98 -19.22 -2.88
N ALA A 75 -1.32 -18.05 -3.42
CA ALA A 75 -0.67 -16.79 -3.08
C ALA A 75 -1.00 -16.40 -1.63
N ARG A 76 -2.28 -16.53 -1.25
CA ARG A 76 -2.72 -16.34 0.12
C ARG A 76 -2.17 -17.38 1.08
N ALA A 77 -2.06 -18.65 0.66
CA ALA A 77 -1.47 -19.70 1.50
C ALA A 77 0.03 -19.44 1.79
N LEU A 78 0.78 -18.96 0.79
CA LEU A 78 2.21 -18.70 0.95
C LEU A 78 2.50 -17.40 1.71
N THR A 79 1.73 -16.34 1.45
CA THR A 79 1.97 -15.00 2.02
C THR A 79 0.71 -14.39 2.64
N PRO A 80 0.15 -15.02 3.69
CA PRO A 80 -1.16 -14.65 4.23
C PRO A 80 -1.21 -13.20 4.70
N PHE A 81 -0.14 -12.66 5.28
CA PHE A 81 -0.10 -11.27 5.72
C PHE A 81 -0.27 -10.27 4.57
N LEU A 82 0.42 -10.49 3.44
CA LEU A 82 0.39 -9.59 2.28
C LEU A 82 -1.01 -9.58 1.63
N HIS A 83 -1.63 -10.76 1.50
CA HIS A 83 -2.94 -10.89 0.84
C HIS A 83 -4.13 -10.62 1.78
N ASP A 84 -4.04 -10.94 3.08
CA ASP A 84 -5.14 -10.73 4.01
C ASP A 84 -5.12 -9.38 4.73
N VAL A 85 -3.94 -8.81 4.97
CA VAL A 85 -3.78 -7.57 5.74
C VAL A 85 -3.45 -6.42 4.80
N VAL A 86 -2.34 -6.51 4.07
CA VAL A 86 -1.84 -5.40 3.24
C VAL A 86 -2.79 -5.11 2.07
N ALA A 87 -3.34 -6.13 1.42
CA ALA A 87 -4.30 -5.93 0.33
C ALA A 87 -5.62 -5.29 0.79
N LYS A 88 -6.00 -5.43 2.07
CA LYS A 88 -7.25 -4.87 2.62
C LYS A 88 -7.06 -3.49 3.27
N GLN A 89 -5.93 -3.30 3.95
CA GLN A 89 -5.65 -2.10 4.74
C GLN A 89 -4.70 -1.12 4.04
N GLY A 90 -4.13 -1.52 2.90
CA GLY A 90 -3.16 -0.72 2.15
C GLY A 90 -3.28 -0.95 0.66
N VAL A 91 -2.17 -0.74 -0.04
CA VAL A 91 -2.07 -0.90 -1.48
C VAL A 91 -1.04 -1.98 -1.77
N LEU A 92 -1.46 -3.02 -2.49
CA LEU A 92 -0.58 -4.06 -2.99
C LEU A 92 -0.36 -3.82 -4.49
N LEU A 93 0.87 -3.51 -4.87
CA LEU A 93 1.26 -3.24 -6.26
C LEU A 93 2.05 -4.44 -6.81
N GLY A 94 1.55 -5.03 -7.89
CA GLY A 94 2.19 -6.17 -8.55
C GLY A 94 2.24 -6.01 -10.07
N ILE A 95 3.06 -6.82 -10.72
CA ILE A 95 3.10 -6.92 -12.19
C ILE A 95 2.12 -8.01 -12.63
N ALA A 96 1.27 -7.72 -13.61
CA ALA A 96 0.42 -8.74 -14.22
C ALA A 96 1.26 -9.58 -15.20
N THR A 97 1.27 -10.90 -15.03
CA THR A 97 1.83 -11.82 -16.03
C THR A 97 0.88 -11.91 -17.22
N THR A 98 0.97 -10.92 -18.11
CA THR A 98 0.10 -10.87 -19.29
C THR A 98 0.67 -11.77 -20.38
N GLY A 99 0.17 -13.00 -20.42
CA GLY A 99 0.16 -13.87 -21.60
C GLY A 99 -1.14 -13.74 -22.42
N ALA A 100 -1.84 -12.60 -22.37
CA ALA A 100 -3.03 -12.35 -23.19
C ALA A 100 -3.02 -10.92 -23.73
N ALA A 101 -2.71 -10.80 -25.02
CA ALA A 101 -2.91 -9.57 -25.77
C ALA A 101 -4.41 -9.28 -25.87
N SER A 102 -4.92 -8.31 -25.08
CA SER A 102 -6.17 -7.59 -25.35
C SER A 102 -6.42 -6.49 -24.31
N GLY A 103 -5.99 -5.26 -24.63
CA GLY A 103 -6.66 -3.99 -24.31
C GLY A 103 -7.06 -3.66 -22.86
N SER A 104 -6.21 -2.90 -22.16
CA SER A 104 -6.51 -1.56 -21.61
C SER A 104 -5.55 -1.21 -20.45
N PRO A 105 -4.86 -0.05 -20.46
CA PRO A 105 -4.08 0.43 -19.32
C PRO A 105 -5.01 1.16 -18.33
N THR A 106 -5.93 0.45 -17.69
CA THR A 106 -6.78 1.01 -16.62
C THR A 106 -7.29 -0.20 -15.86
N THR A 107 -6.88 -0.50 -14.62
CA THR A 107 -7.06 0.30 -13.41
C THR A 107 -6.17 -0.31 -12.32
N CYS A 108 -5.02 0.30 -12.06
CA CYS A 108 -4.28 0.10 -10.82
C CYS A 108 -4.24 1.46 -10.13
N GLY A 109 -5.06 1.61 -9.09
CA GLY A 109 -5.15 2.82 -8.31
C GLY A 109 -6.60 3.13 -7.97
N SER A 110 -7.09 2.56 -6.88
CA SER A 110 -8.11 3.26 -6.11
C SER A 110 -7.59 4.67 -5.80
N PRO A 111 -8.40 5.74 -5.93
CA PRO A 111 -7.96 7.08 -5.58
C PRO A 111 -7.47 7.08 -4.13
N ILE A 112 -6.21 7.47 -3.91
CA ILE A 112 -5.71 7.68 -2.56
C ILE A 112 -6.55 8.82 -1.95
N PRO A 113 -7.22 8.61 -0.81
CA PRO A 113 -7.94 9.67 -0.14
C PRO A 113 -6.93 10.74 0.30
N GLY A 114 -7.00 11.92 -0.32
CA GLY A 114 -6.12 13.06 -0.04
C GLY A 114 -5.38 13.64 -1.26
N THR A 115 -5.35 12.95 -2.41
CA THR A 115 -4.70 13.50 -3.61
C THR A 115 -5.69 14.31 -4.44
N THR A 116 -5.96 15.56 -4.05
CA THR A 116 -6.61 16.52 -4.94
C THR A 116 -5.61 16.89 -6.02
N ARG A 117 -5.86 16.47 -7.27
CA ARG A 117 -5.05 16.87 -8.41
C ARG A 117 -5.31 18.36 -8.67
N SER A 118 -4.28 19.19 -8.48
CA SER A 118 -4.29 20.60 -8.85
C SER A 118 -4.29 20.80 -10.37
#